data_AF-A0A497I756-F1
#
_entry.id   AF-A0A497I756-F1
#
_cell.length_a   1.000
_cell.length_b   1.000
_cell.length_c   1.000
_cell.angle_alpha   90.00
_cell.angle_beta   90.00
_cell.angle_gamma   90.00
#
_symmetry.space_group_name_H-M   'P 1'
#
loop_
_entity.id
_entity.type
_entity.pdbx_description
1 polymer ?
#
loop_
_entity_poly.entity_id
_entity_poly.type
_entity_poly.pdbx_seq_one_letter_code
_entity_poly.pdbx_strand_id
1 'polypeptide(L)' 'MSFPEAEARLLNKYICMKCSARNPPGAKRCRRCGSTKLRPKAKEPRGGR' A
#
# COMPACT_ATOMS: atom_id res chain seq x y z
N MET A 1 -2.38 15.40 -16.69
CA MET A 1 -2.72 16.14 -15.45
C MET A 1 -2.54 15.20 -14.26
N SER A 2 -1.75 15.58 -13.24
CA SER A 2 -1.64 14.83 -11.98
C SER A 2 -2.76 15.27 -11.04
N PHE A 3 -3.39 14.34 -10.35
CA PHE A 3 -4.52 14.59 -9.45
C PHE A 3 -4.11 14.31 -7.99
N PRO A 4 -3.60 15.31 -7.26
CA PRO A 4 -2.96 15.09 -5.95
C PRO A 4 -3.92 14.49 -4.91
N GLU A 5 -5.21 14.87 -4.93
CA GLU A 5 -6.22 14.33 -4.01
C GLU A 5 -6.50 12.84 -4.26
N ALA A 6 -6.58 12.44 -5.53
CA ALA A 6 -6.79 11.04 -5.90
C ALA A 6 -5.59 10.18 -5.50
N GLU A 7 -4.38 10.70 -5.72
CA GLU A 7 -3.12 10.05 -5.35
C GLU A 7 -3.04 9.82 -3.83
N ALA A 8 -3.37 10.83 -3.03
CA ALA A 8 -3.39 10.70 -1.57
C ALA A 8 -4.37 9.62 -1.09
N ARG A 9 -5.57 9.54 -1.67
CA ARG A 9 -6.60 8.55 -1.26
C ARG A 9 -6.29 7.12 -1.71
N LEU A 10 -5.68 6.96 -2.88
CA LEU A 10 -5.45 5.65 -3.50
C LEU A 10 -4.09 5.05 -3.11
N LEU A 11 -3.05 5.88 -3.03
CA LEU A 11 -1.66 5.43 -2.91
C LEU A 11 -1.13 5.47 -1.48
N ASN A 12 -1.74 6.23 -0.56
CA ASN A 12 -1.32 6.29 0.86
C ASN A 12 -1.82 5.08 1.67
N LYS A 13 -1.44 3.87 1.25
CA LYS A 13 -1.86 2.60 1.89
C LYS A 13 -0.69 1.62 1.95
N TYR A 14 -0.73 0.74 2.94
CA TYR A 14 0.24 -0.34 3.09
C TYR A 14 -0.35 -1.63 2.55
N ILE A 15 0.44 -2.39 1.81
CA ILE A 15 0.09 -3.68 1.24
C ILE A 15 0.83 -4.77 2.00
N CYS A 16 0.11 -5.78 2.45
CA CYS A 16 0.75 -6.94 3.06
C CYS A 16 1.50 -7.77 2.01
N MET A 17 2.74 -8.14 2.30
CA MET A 17 3.53 -8.98 1.39
C MET A 17 3.12 -10.46 1.40
N LYS A 18 2.32 -10.89 2.38
CA LYS A 18 1.85 -12.28 2.49
C LYS A 18 0.48 -12.51 1.83
N CYS A 19 -0.48 -11.60 2.02
CA CYS A 19 -1.86 -11.77 1.56
C CYS A 19 -2.37 -10.63 0.67
N SER A 20 -1.51 -9.65 0.33
CA SER A 20 -1.83 -8.50 -0.52
C SER A 20 -2.97 -7.61 0.00
N ALA A 21 -3.39 -7.76 1.27
CA ALA A 21 -4.42 -6.94 1.87
C ALA A 21 -3.97 -5.47 2.01
N ARG A 22 -4.93 -4.54 1.85
CA ARG A 22 -4.75 -3.10 2.05
C ARG A 22 -4.93 -2.72 3.52
N ASN A 23 -3.90 -2.13 4.09
CA ASN A 23 -3.82 -1.71 5.48
C ASN A 23 -3.63 -0.18 5.54
N PRO A 24 -4.05 0.46 6.64
CA PRO A 24 -3.87 1.90 6.82
C PRO A 24 -2.38 2.26 6.88
N PRO A 25 -2.03 3.51 6.54
CA PRO A 25 -0.67 4.01 6.73
C PRO A 25 -0.25 3.89 8.19
N GLY A 26 0.94 3.36 8.45
CA GLY A 26 1.46 3.15 9.82
C GLY A 26 0.93 1.90 10.54
N ALA A 27 0.18 1.02 9.88
CA ALA A 27 -0.18 -0.26 10.49
C ALA A 27 1.07 -1.09 10.83
N LYS A 28 1.15 -1.60 12.08
CA LYS A 28 2.24 -2.49 12.52
C LYS A 28 2.05 -3.96 12.11
N ARG A 29 0.80 -4.35 11.82
CA ARG A 29 0.41 -5.72 11.46
C ARG A 29 -0.75 -5.73 10.47
N CYS A 30 -0.81 -6.76 9.63
CA CYS A 30 -1.90 -6.94 8.69
C CYS A 30 -3.19 -7.32 9.44
N ARG A 31 -4.28 -6.59 9.18
CA ARG A 31 -5.60 -6.85 9.78
C ARG A 31 -6.23 -8.19 9.35
N ARG A 32 -5.76 -8.79 8.25
CA ARG A 32 -6.30 -10.03 7.70
C ARG A 32 -5.52 -11.27 8.13
N CYS A 33 -4.18 -11.23 8.08
CA CYS A 33 -3.35 -12.41 8.33
C CYS A 33 -2.38 -12.27 9.51
N GLY A 34 -2.36 -11.13 10.20
CA GLY A 34 -1.48 -10.87 11.34
C GLY A 34 0.00 -10.63 11.01
N SER A 35 0.44 -10.81 9.76
CA SER A 35 1.84 -10.61 9.38
C SER A 35 2.29 -9.14 9.56
N THR A 36 3.51 -8.95 10.04
CA THR A 36 4.17 -7.65 10.23
C THR A 36 4.86 -7.15 8.95
N LYS A 37 4.97 -7.99 7.91
CA LYS A 37 5.58 -7.62 6.63
C LYS A 37 4.60 -6.82 5.77
N LEU A 38 4.58 -5.51 5.99
CA LEU A 38 3.77 -4.53 5.26
C LEU A 38 4.69 -3.60 4.47
N ARG A 39 4.37 -3.35 3.20
CA ARG A 39 5.09 -2.40 2.34
C ARG A 39 4.21 -1.24 1.94
N PRO A 40 4.73 -0.02 1.75
CA PRO A 40 3.95 1.06 1.14
C PRO A 40 3.57 0.68 -0.30
N LYS A 41 2.36 1.06 -0.73
CA LYS A 41 1.95 0.96 -2.13
C LYS A 41 2.85 1.86 -2.98
N ALA A 42 3.29 1.36 -4.13
CA ALA A 42 4.14 2.12 -5.03
C ALA A 42 3.33 3.30 -5.61
N LYS A 43 3.92 4.48 -5.64
CA LYS A 43 3.34 5.67 -6.28
C LYS A 43 3.59 5.65 -7.79
N GLU A 44 4.79 5.27 -8.19
CA GLU A 44 5.16 5.01 -9.58
C GLU A 44 5.18 3.50 -9.90
N PRO A 45 4.93 3.13 -11.17
CA PRO A 45 5.11 1.76 -11.62
C PRO A 45 6.57 1.34 -11.43
N ARG A 46 6.78 0.19 -10.78
CA ARG A 46 8.11 -0.38 -10.60
C ARG A 46 8.40 -1.29 -11.79
N GLY A 47 9.04 -0.73 -12.82
CA GLY A 47 9.61 -1.47 -13.96
C GLY A 47 8.64 -2.45 -14.64
N GLY A 48 7.84 -1.94 -15.56
CA GLY A 48 7.22 -2.78 -16.60
C GLY A 48 8.02 -2.61 -17.89
N ARG A 49 8.33 -3.72 -18.56
CA ARG A 49 8.68 -3.69 -19.98
C ARG A 49 7.51 -3.09 -20.77
#